data_AF-G3QC73-F1
#
_entry.id   AF-G3QC73-F1
#
_cell.length_a   1.000
_cell.length_b   1.000
_cell.length_c   1.000
_cell.angle_alpha   90.00
_cell.angle_beta   90.00
_cell.angle_gamma   90.00
#
_symmetry.space_group_name_H-M   'P 1'
#
loop_
_entity.id
_entity.type
_entity.pdbx_description
1 polymer ?
#
loop_
_entity_poly.entity_id
_entity_poly.type
_entity_poly.pdbx_seq_one_letter_code
_entity_poly.pdbx_strand_id
1 'polypeptide(L)'
;MYERFESCPGDINMKQKNYRKLEKQIKKMLNGCDRVNQRHNEDIAVLEEDIQEIKANIQVTNRELALFQQKLEEEVRKDQKEKKAYQEGLRALKMEIEELGEQQGRLSQSLQERKANFDLKLSDFLEYSNQSAAEKMSMEEEINRCKALVTAATRRCQTAKVWMVESSRDQAVYALYTDLAIAKALLNKLDEAAQRYPEMEVARNIWRVNVQEVEKKISSAEALYQEQLDQVNSGRRLTEWAPPAVDGQSDSPAAPSAAAAPPSEAASAQAPPPLRPAS
;
A
#
# COMPACT_ATOMS: atom_id res chain seq x y z
N MET A 1 111.15 -54.07 116.59
CA MET A 1 110.04 -53.19 117.06
C MET A 1 108.94 -53.06 116.00
N TYR A 2 108.50 -54.17 115.40
CA TYR A 2 107.33 -54.23 114.49
C TYR A 2 106.47 -55.51 114.71
N GLU A 3 106.90 -56.44 115.58
CA GLU A 3 106.23 -57.72 115.86
C GLU A 3 104.83 -57.59 116.49
N ARG A 4 104.49 -56.45 117.10
CA ARG A 4 103.16 -56.23 117.70
C ARG A 4 102.07 -55.92 116.65
N PHE A 5 102.47 -55.52 115.43
CA PHE A 5 101.56 -55.05 114.39
C PHE A 5 101.63 -55.88 113.09
N GLU A 6 102.52 -56.88 113.02
CA GLU A 6 102.66 -57.82 111.92
C GLU A 6 102.42 -59.25 112.41
N SER A 7 101.54 -60.01 111.74
CA SER A 7 101.32 -61.42 112.07
C SER A 7 102.34 -62.33 111.38
N CYS A 8 102.92 -61.87 110.25
CA CYS A 8 104.08 -62.45 109.54
C CYS A 8 105.03 -61.32 109.08
N PRO A 9 106.37 -61.53 109.05
CA PRO A 9 107.31 -60.51 108.56
C PRO A 9 106.97 -60.05 107.14
N GLY A 10 106.70 -58.75 106.96
CA GLY A 10 106.38 -58.15 105.64
C GLY A 10 104.89 -57.84 105.37
N ASP A 11 104.00 -58.13 106.31
CA ASP A 11 102.56 -57.85 106.22
C ASP A 11 102.25 -56.36 106.01
N ILE A 12 102.99 -55.45 106.64
CA ILE A 12 102.76 -54.00 106.48
C ILE A 12 103.14 -53.55 105.08
N ASN A 13 104.22 -54.08 104.52
CA ASN A 13 104.64 -53.79 103.14
C ASN A 13 103.62 -54.35 102.13
N MET A 14 103.08 -55.55 102.39
CA MET A 14 101.96 -56.11 101.62
C MET A 14 100.70 -55.24 101.68
N LYS A 15 100.28 -54.82 102.88
CA LYS A 15 99.13 -53.91 103.05
C LYS A 15 99.37 -52.57 102.33
N GLN A 16 100.53 -51.95 102.47
CA GLN A 16 100.86 -50.69 101.79
C GLN A 16 100.86 -50.82 100.26
N LYS A 17 101.34 -51.95 99.72
CA LYS A 17 101.28 -52.24 98.28
C LYS A 17 99.83 -52.43 97.82
N ASN A 18 98.99 -53.07 98.62
CA ASN A 18 97.56 -53.25 98.35
C ASN A 18 96.80 -51.91 98.42
N TYR A 19 97.05 -51.06 99.42
CA TYR A 19 96.49 -49.71 99.49
C TYR A 19 96.88 -48.86 98.28
N ARG A 20 98.15 -48.89 97.86
CA ARG A 20 98.59 -48.21 96.62
C ARG A 20 97.90 -48.74 95.36
N LYS A 21 97.61 -50.05 95.28
CA LYS A 21 96.83 -50.62 94.17
C LYS A 21 95.38 -50.15 94.22
N LEU A 22 94.78 -50.10 95.41
CA LEU A 22 93.41 -49.65 95.62
C LEU A 22 93.25 -48.17 95.28
N GLU A 23 94.14 -47.29 95.74
CA GLU A 23 94.17 -45.87 95.36
C GLU A 23 94.24 -45.68 93.85
N LYS A 24 95.11 -46.45 93.17
CA LYS A 24 95.20 -46.42 91.69
C LYS A 24 93.91 -46.88 91.02
N GLN A 25 93.24 -47.90 91.57
CA GLN A 25 91.94 -48.36 91.06
C GLN A 25 90.85 -47.32 91.27
N ILE A 26 90.76 -46.72 92.46
CA ILE A 26 89.82 -45.64 92.77
C ILE A 26 90.04 -44.46 91.83
N LYS A 27 91.29 -44.01 91.65
CA LYS A 27 91.62 -42.90 90.74
C LYS A 27 91.26 -43.23 89.28
N LYS A 28 91.49 -44.47 88.84
CA LYS A 28 91.11 -44.92 87.49
C LYS A 28 89.58 -44.96 87.32
N MET A 29 88.84 -45.39 88.33
CA MET A 29 87.37 -45.37 88.34
C MET A 29 86.82 -43.96 88.32
N LEU A 30 87.39 -43.05 89.13
CA LEU A 30 86.99 -41.63 89.18
C LEU A 30 87.15 -40.96 87.81
N ASN A 31 88.35 -41.06 87.22
CA ASN A 31 88.61 -40.56 85.87
C ASN A 31 87.73 -41.25 84.80
N GLY A 32 87.30 -42.49 85.04
CA GLY A 32 86.37 -43.21 84.18
C GLY A 32 84.96 -42.62 84.26
N CYS A 33 84.49 -42.35 85.48
CA CYS A 33 83.22 -41.68 85.77
C CYS A 33 83.18 -40.29 85.15
N ASP A 34 84.24 -39.49 85.32
CA ASP A 34 84.32 -38.12 84.78
C ASP A 34 84.23 -38.11 83.25
N ARG A 35 84.93 -39.03 82.56
CA ARG A 35 84.83 -39.16 81.09
C ARG A 35 83.44 -39.60 80.61
N VAL A 36 82.75 -40.44 81.39
CA VAL A 36 81.38 -40.87 81.05
C VAL A 36 80.41 -39.71 81.26
N ASN A 37 80.50 -39.01 82.38
CA ASN A 37 79.69 -37.83 82.65
C ASN A 37 79.91 -36.72 81.61
N GLN A 38 81.15 -36.50 81.18
CA GLN A 38 81.45 -35.52 80.14
C GLN A 38 80.76 -35.88 78.82
N ARG A 39 80.85 -37.15 78.38
CA ARG A 39 80.15 -37.61 77.17
C ARG A 39 78.63 -37.52 77.30
N HIS A 40 78.06 -37.91 78.44
CA HIS A 40 76.63 -37.75 78.67
C HIS A 40 76.19 -36.29 78.60
N ASN A 41 76.98 -35.35 79.15
CA ASN A 41 76.66 -33.93 79.08
C ASN A 41 76.73 -33.41 77.63
N GLU A 42 77.71 -33.86 76.84
CA GLU A 42 77.81 -33.55 75.40
C GLU A 42 76.60 -34.12 74.63
N ASP A 43 76.24 -35.38 74.85
CA ASP A 43 75.07 -36.02 74.23
C ASP A 43 73.75 -35.31 74.61
N ILE A 44 73.60 -34.92 75.88
CA ILE A 44 72.43 -34.16 76.35
C ILE A 44 72.37 -32.80 75.65
N ALA A 45 73.49 -32.09 75.51
CA ALA A 45 73.52 -30.79 74.85
C ALA A 45 73.11 -30.88 73.36
N VAL A 46 73.56 -31.92 72.66
CA VAL A 46 73.15 -32.18 71.25
C VAL A 46 71.66 -32.48 71.17
N LEU A 47 71.14 -33.37 72.04
CA LEU A 47 69.71 -33.70 72.06
C LEU A 47 68.85 -32.47 72.41
N GLU A 48 69.31 -31.59 73.29
CA GLU A 48 68.63 -30.35 73.61
C GLU A 48 68.57 -29.40 72.41
N GLU A 49 69.66 -29.29 71.63
CA GLU A 49 69.70 -28.51 70.39
C GLU A 49 68.73 -29.07 69.34
N ASP A 50 68.76 -30.39 69.10
CA ASP A 50 67.84 -31.08 68.19
C ASP A 50 66.37 -30.84 68.58
N ILE A 51 66.05 -30.90 69.88
CA ILE A 51 64.70 -30.63 70.39
C ILE A 51 64.28 -29.19 70.09
N GLN A 52 65.17 -28.21 70.26
CA GLN A 52 64.86 -26.81 69.94
C GLN A 52 64.66 -26.59 68.44
N GLU A 53 65.48 -27.20 67.60
CA GLU A 53 65.34 -27.13 66.14
C GLU A 53 64.01 -27.74 65.68
N ILE A 54 63.69 -28.96 66.14
CA ILE A 54 62.42 -29.64 65.83
C ILE A 54 61.25 -28.77 66.29
N LYS A 55 61.32 -28.18 67.48
CA LYS A 55 60.27 -27.31 68.01
C LYS A 55 60.08 -26.06 67.15
N ALA A 56 61.16 -25.42 66.70
CA ALA A 56 61.10 -24.27 65.81
C ALA A 56 60.49 -24.65 64.45
N ASN A 57 60.91 -25.78 63.87
CA ASN A 57 60.38 -26.30 62.61
C ASN A 57 58.88 -26.63 62.71
N ILE A 58 58.43 -27.24 63.81
CA ILE A 58 57.01 -27.48 64.08
C ILE A 58 56.22 -26.16 64.15
N GLN A 59 56.76 -25.12 64.79
CA GLN A 59 56.08 -23.81 64.86
C GLN A 59 55.95 -23.15 63.48
N VAL A 60 57.02 -23.18 62.68
CA VAL A 60 57.02 -22.61 61.32
C VAL A 60 56.04 -23.36 60.43
N THR A 61 56.14 -24.70 60.37
CA THR A 61 55.26 -25.53 59.53
C THR A 61 53.78 -25.41 59.93
N ASN A 62 53.47 -25.33 61.22
CA ASN A 62 52.09 -25.09 61.66
C ASN A 62 51.56 -23.72 61.21
N ARG A 63 52.42 -22.69 61.24
CA ARG A 63 52.04 -21.35 60.78
C ARG A 63 51.84 -21.31 59.26
N GLU A 64 52.70 -21.97 58.50
CA GLU A 64 52.56 -22.13 57.05
C GLU A 64 51.29 -22.89 56.69
N LEU A 65 50.99 -23.98 57.39
CA LEU A 65 49.76 -24.76 57.20
C LEU A 65 48.51 -23.90 57.42
N ALA A 66 48.48 -23.08 58.48
CA ALA A 66 47.38 -22.16 58.75
C ALA A 66 47.22 -21.11 57.64
N LEU A 67 48.32 -20.57 57.11
CA LEU A 67 48.29 -19.64 55.98
C LEU A 67 47.76 -20.30 54.70
N PHE A 68 48.14 -21.56 54.43
CA PHE A 68 47.62 -22.31 53.29
C PHE A 68 46.12 -22.61 53.43
N GLN A 69 45.67 -22.99 54.62
CA GLN A 69 44.25 -23.19 54.91
C GLN A 69 43.45 -21.91 54.67
N GLN A 70 43.91 -20.77 55.21
CA GLN A 70 43.25 -19.48 54.99
C GLN A 70 43.17 -19.12 53.50
N LYS A 71 44.29 -19.22 52.76
CA LYS A 71 44.29 -18.91 51.31
C LYS A 71 43.35 -19.81 50.52
N LEU A 72 43.29 -21.10 50.86
CA LEU A 72 42.39 -22.04 50.21
C LEU A 72 40.93 -21.68 50.47
N GLU A 73 40.57 -21.32 51.70
CA GLU A 73 39.22 -20.86 52.05
C GLU A 73 38.83 -19.57 51.31
N GLU A 74 39.77 -18.63 51.18
CA GLU A 74 39.55 -17.39 50.43
C GLU A 74 39.33 -17.64 48.94
N GLU A 75 40.12 -18.52 48.31
CA GLU A 75 39.95 -18.89 46.90
C GLU A 75 38.62 -19.63 46.68
N VAL A 76 38.28 -20.61 47.53
CA VAL A 76 36.98 -21.31 47.46
C VAL A 76 35.82 -20.33 47.58
N ARG A 77 35.91 -19.35 48.50
CA ARG A 77 34.88 -18.31 48.65
C ARG A 77 34.80 -17.40 47.43
N LYS A 78 35.92 -17.12 46.77
CA LYS A 78 35.97 -16.32 45.54
C LYS A 78 35.33 -17.09 44.38
N ASP A 79 35.74 -18.33 44.16
CA ASP A 79 35.18 -19.22 43.13
C ASP A 79 33.66 -19.39 43.27
N GLN A 80 33.16 -19.56 44.50
CA GLN A 80 31.73 -19.64 44.76
C GLN A 80 30.97 -18.37 44.38
N LYS A 81 31.55 -17.18 44.67
CA LYS A 81 30.94 -15.90 44.29
C LYS A 81 30.95 -15.71 42.78
N GLU A 82 32.07 -16.00 42.12
CA GLU A 82 32.18 -15.92 40.66
C GLU A 82 31.20 -16.87 39.97
N LYS A 83 31.13 -18.12 40.43
CA LYS A 83 30.15 -19.11 39.93
C LYS A 83 28.72 -18.58 40.03
N LYS A 84 28.35 -17.98 41.15
CA LYS A 84 27.02 -17.40 41.34
C LYS A 84 26.76 -16.25 40.37
N ALA A 85 27.72 -15.34 40.22
CA ALA A 85 27.62 -14.21 39.29
C ALA A 85 27.48 -14.68 37.83
N TYR A 86 28.26 -15.68 37.41
CA TYR A 86 28.14 -16.27 36.06
C TYR A 86 26.79 -16.95 35.86
N GLN A 87 26.27 -17.66 36.86
CA GLN A 87 24.95 -18.28 36.76
C GLN A 87 23.82 -17.26 36.66
N GLU A 88 23.90 -16.15 37.40
CA GLU A 88 22.96 -15.03 37.31
C GLU A 88 23.03 -14.33 35.94
N GLY A 89 24.25 -14.04 35.45
CA GLY A 89 24.46 -13.49 34.11
C GLY A 89 23.94 -14.39 32.99
N LEU A 90 24.18 -15.70 33.08
CA LEU A 90 23.65 -16.67 32.12
C LEU A 90 22.12 -16.73 32.14
N ARG A 91 21.49 -16.60 33.32
CA ARG A 91 20.03 -16.56 33.42
C ARG A 91 19.46 -15.29 32.77
N ALA A 92 20.08 -14.13 33.03
CA ALA A 92 19.67 -12.87 32.42
C ALA A 92 19.77 -12.92 30.89
N LEU A 93 20.90 -13.41 30.36
CA LEU A 93 21.10 -13.56 28.91
C LEU A 93 20.07 -14.51 28.27
N LYS A 94 19.71 -15.61 28.94
CA LYS A 94 18.66 -16.51 28.43
C LYS A 94 17.30 -15.83 28.34
N MET A 95 16.92 -15.05 29.35
CA MET A 95 15.68 -14.28 29.33
C MET A 95 15.69 -13.22 28.22
N GLU A 96 16.82 -12.54 28.01
CA GLU A 96 16.95 -11.54 26.93
C GLU A 96 16.82 -12.19 25.54
N ILE A 97 17.41 -13.37 25.34
CA ILE A 97 17.26 -14.14 24.09
C ILE A 97 15.79 -14.52 23.85
N GLU A 98 15.08 -14.98 24.88
CA GLU A 98 13.66 -15.32 24.79
C GLU A 98 12.83 -14.09 24.44
N GLU A 99 13.04 -12.96 25.12
CA GLU A 99 12.33 -11.70 24.86
C GLU A 99 12.59 -11.17 23.44
N LEU A 100 13.84 -11.17 22.99
CA LEU A 100 14.20 -10.78 21.62
C LEU A 100 13.55 -11.71 20.59
N GLY A 101 13.49 -13.02 20.86
CA GLY A 101 12.80 -13.99 20.02
C GLY A 101 11.30 -13.69 19.90
N GLU A 102 10.64 -13.37 21.01
CA GLU A 102 9.23 -12.97 21.01
C GLU A 102 9.00 -11.65 20.25
N GLN A 103 9.86 -10.64 20.46
CA GLN A 103 9.80 -9.36 19.76
C GLN A 103 9.96 -9.56 18.24
N GLN A 104 10.94 -10.36 17.82
CA GLN A 104 11.15 -10.72 16.42
C GLN A 104 9.92 -11.43 15.83
N GLY A 105 9.30 -12.34 16.60
CA GLY A 105 8.05 -13.00 16.21
C GLY A 105 6.90 -12.01 15.97
N ARG A 106 6.66 -11.10 16.91
CA ARG A 106 5.63 -10.06 16.79
C ARG A 106 5.85 -9.14 15.60
N LEU A 107 7.09 -8.68 15.39
CA LEU A 107 7.44 -7.83 14.26
C LEU A 107 7.23 -8.54 12.92
N SER A 108 7.60 -9.82 12.84
CA SER A 108 7.44 -10.62 11.62
C SER A 108 5.96 -10.82 11.28
N GLN A 109 5.13 -11.13 12.28
CA GLN A 109 3.67 -11.23 12.11
C GLN A 109 3.05 -9.91 11.65
N SER A 110 3.41 -8.79 12.29
CA SER A 110 2.91 -7.46 11.92
C SER A 110 3.31 -7.06 10.49
N LEU A 111 4.53 -7.40 10.08
CA LEU A 111 5.00 -7.14 8.71
C LEU A 111 4.18 -7.96 7.69
N GLN A 112 3.93 -9.24 7.98
CA GLN A 112 3.15 -10.11 7.11
C GLN A 112 1.70 -9.64 6.99
N GLU A 113 1.07 -9.25 8.10
CA GLU A 113 -0.29 -8.70 8.11
C GLU A 113 -0.36 -7.39 7.31
N ARG A 114 0.58 -6.48 7.53
CA ARG A 114 0.65 -5.21 6.79
C ARG A 114 0.86 -5.45 5.30
N LYS A 115 1.69 -6.40 4.92
CA LYS A 115 1.89 -6.79 3.52
C LYS A 115 0.57 -7.28 2.90
N ALA A 116 -0.11 -8.21 3.56
CA ALA A 116 -1.40 -8.72 3.10
C ALA A 116 -2.46 -7.61 2.96
N ASN A 117 -2.48 -6.65 3.89
CA ASN A 117 -3.36 -5.48 3.81
C ASN A 117 -3.08 -4.60 2.58
N PHE A 118 -1.80 -4.36 2.26
CA PHE A 118 -1.42 -3.60 1.08
C PHE A 118 -1.74 -4.34 -0.22
N ASP A 119 -1.49 -5.65 -0.26
CA ASP A 119 -1.82 -6.48 -1.42
C ASP A 119 -3.33 -6.46 -1.71
N LEU A 120 -4.16 -6.53 -0.65
CA LEU A 120 -5.62 -6.42 -0.78
C LEU A 120 -6.05 -5.03 -1.28
N LYS A 121 -5.54 -3.95 -0.70
CA LYS A 121 -5.85 -2.58 -1.15
C LYS A 121 -5.42 -2.32 -2.60
N LEU A 122 -4.29 -2.90 -3.02
CA LEU A 122 -3.82 -2.80 -4.40
C LEU A 122 -4.76 -3.55 -5.35
N SER A 123 -5.21 -4.75 -4.96
CA SER A 123 -6.20 -5.51 -5.72
C SER A 123 -7.49 -4.71 -5.90
N ASP A 124 -8.05 -4.15 -4.83
CA ASP A 124 -9.26 -3.33 -4.86
C ASP A 124 -9.08 -2.11 -5.78
N PHE A 125 -7.95 -1.42 -5.67
CA PHE A 125 -7.65 -0.26 -6.52
C PHE A 125 -7.59 -0.63 -8.00
N LEU A 126 -6.96 -1.75 -8.34
CA LEU A 126 -6.88 -2.23 -9.72
C LEU A 126 -8.27 -2.63 -10.26
N GLU A 127 -9.10 -3.25 -9.43
CA GLU A 127 -10.48 -3.58 -9.79
C GLU A 127 -11.30 -2.33 -10.08
N TYR A 128 -11.27 -1.32 -9.18
CA TYR A 128 -11.94 -0.04 -9.39
C TYR A 128 -11.41 0.70 -10.62
N SER A 129 -10.10 0.71 -10.84
CA SER A 129 -9.49 1.35 -12.01
C SER A 129 -9.96 0.69 -13.31
N ASN A 130 -10.02 -0.65 -13.34
CA ASN A 130 -10.49 -1.40 -14.50
C ASN A 130 -11.99 -1.17 -14.76
N GLN A 131 -12.81 -1.18 -13.70
CA GLN A 131 -14.24 -0.87 -13.81
C GLN A 131 -14.46 0.55 -14.34
N SER A 132 -13.76 1.54 -13.78
CA SER A 132 -13.86 2.93 -14.22
C SER A 132 -13.43 3.10 -15.68
N ALA A 133 -12.37 2.41 -16.11
CA ALA A 133 -11.94 2.42 -17.51
C ALA A 133 -13.00 1.82 -18.45
N ALA A 134 -13.65 0.71 -18.05
CA ALA A 134 -14.71 0.09 -18.82
C ALA A 134 -15.95 1.00 -18.93
N GLU A 135 -16.38 1.62 -17.82
CA GLU A 135 -17.48 2.58 -17.80
C GLU A 135 -17.20 3.80 -18.69
N LYS A 136 -15.97 4.33 -18.62
CA LYS A 136 -15.53 5.42 -19.49
C LYS A 136 -15.66 5.06 -20.97
N MET A 137 -15.16 3.88 -21.37
CA MET A 137 -15.27 3.41 -22.75
C MET A 137 -16.72 3.28 -23.20
N SER A 138 -17.60 2.71 -22.36
CA SER A 138 -19.03 2.59 -22.66
C SER A 138 -19.71 3.96 -22.85
N MET A 139 -19.38 4.94 -22.01
CA MET A 139 -19.91 6.30 -22.14
C MET A 139 -19.41 6.99 -23.42
N GLU A 140 -18.14 6.80 -23.79
CA GLU A 140 -17.59 7.31 -25.04
C GLU A 140 -18.27 6.71 -26.28
N GLU A 141 -18.55 5.40 -26.26
CA GLU A 141 -19.32 4.71 -27.30
C GLU A 141 -20.74 5.28 -27.41
N GLU A 142 -21.41 5.51 -26.29
CA GLU A 142 -22.77 6.07 -26.24
C GLU A 142 -22.83 7.52 -26.75
N ILE A 143 -21.83 8.34 -26.41
CA ILE A 143 -21.66 9.69 -26.95
C ILE A 143 -21.52 9.64 -28.48
N ASN A 144 -20.69 8.73 -28.99
CA ASN A 144 -20.46 8.57 -30.43
C ASN A 144 -21.73 8.10 -31.16
N ARG A 145 -22.48 7.16 -30.55
CA ARG A 145 -23.78 6.72 -31.05
C ARG A 145 -24.79 7.87 -31.13
N CYS A 146 -24.87 8.70 -30.10
CA CYS A 146 -25.73 9.87 -30.07
C CYS A 146 -25.36 10.89 -31.15
N LYS A 147 -24.07 11.20 -31.34
CA LYS A 147 -23.58 12.07 -32.42
C LYS A 147 -23.96 11.54 -33.80
N ALA A 148 -23.85 10.24 -34.02
CA ALA A 148 -24.26 9.60 -35.27
C ALA A 148 -25.77 9.74 -35.51
N LEU A 149 -26.59 9.53 -34.47
CA LEU A 149 -28.05 9.70 -34.55
C LEU A 149 -28.46 11.14 -34.85
N VAL A 150 -27.85 12.13 -34.18
CA VAL A 150 -28.10 13.55 -34.44
C VAL A 150 -27.72 13.89 -35.89
N THR A 151 -26.55 13.46 -36.34
CA THR A 151 -26.11 13.67 -37.73
C THR A 151 -27.10 13.06 -38.74
N ALA A 152 -27.57 11.83 -38.49
CA ALA A 152 -28.55 11.16 -39.33
C ALA A 152 -29.93 11.85 -39.30
N ALA A 153 -30.37 12.32 -38.14
CA ALA A 153 -31.62 13.08 -37.99
C ALA A 153 -31.54 14.44 -38.70
N THR A 154 -30.43 15.17 -38.56
CA THR A 154 -30.18 16.42 -39.29
C THR A 154 -30.21 16.20 -40.80
N ARG A 155 -29.56 15.14 -41.30
CA ARG A 155 -29.61 14.79 -42.73
C ARG A 155 -31.04 14.50 -43.18
N ARG A 156 -31.81 13.68 -42.45
CA ARG A 156 -33.21 13.38 -42.78
C ARG A 156 -34.09 14.63 -42.79
N CYS A 157 -33.95 15.51 -41.78
CA CYS A 157 -34.68 16.78 -41.73
C CYS A 157 -34.33 17.67 -42.91
N GLN A 158 -33.05 17.76 -43.27
CA GLN A 158 -32.59 18.51 -44.42
C GLN A 158 -33.19 17.99 -45.73
N THR A 159 -33.13 16.67 -45.95
CA THR A 159 -33.75 16.03 -47.12
C THR A 159 -35.25 16.29 -47.19
N ALA A 160 -35.96 16.19 -46.06
CA ALA A 160 -37.39 16.48 -46.01
C ALA A 160 -37.71 17.95 -46.36
N LYS A 161 -36.91 18.90 -45.87
CA LYS A 161 -37.06 20.33 -46.21
C LYS A 161 -36.87 20.59 -47.70
N VAL A 162 -35.83 19.99 -48.31
CA VAL A 162 -35.59 20.08 -49.76
C VAL A 162 -36.80 19.53 -50.51
N TRP A 163 -37.27 18.34 -50.15
CA TRP A 163 -38.43 17.71 -50.79
C TRP A 163 -39.72 18.53 -50.65
N MET A 164 -39.95 19.17 -49.50
CA MET A 164 -41.11 20.05 -49.30
C MET A 164 -41.09 21.26 -50.25
N VAL A 165 -39.92 21.89 -50.43
CA VAL A 165 -39.78 23.04 -51.34
C VAL A 165 -39.95 22.61 -52.79
N GLU A 166 -39.34 21.48 -53.19
CA GLU A 166 -39.48 20.93 -54.54
C GLU A 166 -40.92 20.56 -54.85
N SER A 167 -41.61 19.85 -53.95
CA SER A 167 -43.02 19.46 -54.14
C SER A 167 -43.96 20.67 -54.21
N SER A 168 -43.74 21.69 -53.36
CA SER A 168 -44.51 22.94 -53.41
C SER A 168 -44.27 23.72 -54.70
N ARG A 169 -43.01 23.80 -55.17
CA ARG A 169 -42.66 24.40 -56.46
C ARG A 169 -43.40 23.69 -57.58
N ASP A 170 -43.30 22.36 -57.64
CA ASP A 170 -43.89 21.56 -58.70
C ASP A 170 -45.41 21.78 -58.75
N GLN A 171 -46.10 21.81 -57.60
CA GLN A 171 -47.53 22.07 -57.53
C GLN A 171 -47.91 23.50 -57.99
N ALA A 172 -47.22 24.52 -57.47
CA ALA A 172 -47.53 25.93 -57.77
C ALA A 172 -47.24 26.29 -59.23
N VAL A 173 -46.09 25.84 -59.74
CA VAL A 173 -45.66 26.11 -61.12
C VAL A 173 -46.52 25.32 -62.12
N TYR A 174 -46.90 24.07 -61.81
CA TYR A 174 -47.81 23.29 -62.68
C TYR A 174 -49.19 23.94 -62.83
N ALA A 175 -49.74 24.50 -61.75
CA ALA A 175 -51.01 25.24 -61.81
C ALA A 175 -50.90 26.44 -62.77
N LEU A 176 -49.84 27.24 -62.67
CA LEU A 176 -49.60 28.38 -63.56
C LEU A 176 -49.38 27.95 -65.02
N TYR A 177 -48.69 26.83 -65.28
CA TYR A 177 -48.54 26.29 -66.62
C TYR A 177 -49.89 25.85 -67.21
N THR A 178 -50.79 25.31 -66.38
CA THR A 178 -52.14 24.95 -66.81
C THR A 178 -52.95 26.19 -67.18
N ASP A 179 -52.91 27.23 -66.34
CA ASP A 179 -53.55 28.52 -66.62
C ASP A 179 -52.99 29.17 -67.89
N LEU A 180 -51.67 29.10 -68.10
CA LEU A 180 -51.03 29.61 -69.31
C LEU A 180 -51.52 28.87 -70.56
N ALA A 181 -51.64 27.54 -70.49
CA ALA A 181 -52.15 26.74 -71.60
C ALA A 181 -53.59 27.10 -71.93
N ILE A 182 -54.44 27.29 -70.91
CA ILE A 182 -55.84 27.75 -71.07
C ILE A 182 -55.87 29.16 -71.70
N ALA A 183 -55.08 30.09 -71.17
CA ALA A 183 -55.02 31.47 -71.66
C ALA A 183 -54.53 31.54 -73.11
N LYS A 184 -53.51 30.77 -73.48
CA LYS A 184 -53.01 30.66 -74.87
C LYS A 184 -54.04 30.04 -75.81
N ALA A 185 -54.74 28.99 -75.37
CA ALA A 185 -55.80 28.37 -76.17
C ALA A 185 -56.98 29.34 -76.42
N LEU A 186 -57.36 30.13 -75.42
CA LEU A 186 -58.38 31.17 -75.57
C LEU A 186 -57.92 32.32 -76.45
N LEU A 187 -56.67 32.76 -76.30
CA LEU A 187 -56.07 33.80 -77.17
C LEU A 187 -56.06 33.36 -78.63
N ASN A 188 -55.66 32.13 -78.93
CA ASN A 188 -55.71 31.59 -80.30
C ASN A 188 -57.12 31.64 -80.90
N LYS A 189 -58.15 31.25 -80.13
CA LYS A 189 -59.55 31.35 -80.57
C LYS A 189 -59.98 32.80 -80.83
N LEU A 190 -59.52 33.74 -80.01
CA LEU A 190 -59.77 35.17 -80.21
C LEU A 190 -59.03 35.72 -81.42
N ASP A 191 -57.82 35.24 -81.71
CA ASP A 191 -57.07 35.59 -82.92
C ASP A 191 -57.84 35.16 -84.18
N GLU A 192 -58.37 33.94 -84.20
CA GLU A 192 -59.25 33.43 -85.27
C GLU A 192 -60.57 34.20 -85.39
N ALA A 193 -61.17 34.63 -84.27
CA ALA A 193 -62.44 35.35 -84.26
C ALA A 193 -62.30 36.81 -84.69
N ALA A 194 -61.27 37.51 -84.22
CA ALA A 194 -61.07 38.93 -84.53
C ALA A 194 -60.55 39.17 -85.96
N GLN A 195 -60.17 38.12 -86.71
CA GLN A 195 -60.05 38.19 -88.17
C GLN A 195 -61.40 38.40 -88.88
N ARG A 196 -62.51 37.95 -88.28
CA ARG A 196 -63.87 38.06 -88.82
C ARG A 196 -64.68 39.19 -88.19
N TYR A 197 -64.35 39.58 -86.95
CA TYR A 197 -65.07 40.58 -86.17
C TYR A 197 -64.10 41.59 -85.52
N PRO A 198 -63.91 42.80 -86.09
CA PRO A 198 -62.99 43.81 -85.56
C PRO A 198 -63.29 44.25 -84.11
N GLU A 199 -64.53 44.11 -83.66
CA GLU A 199 -64.98 44.45 -82.31
C GLU A 199 -64.33 43.58 -81.21
N MET A 200 -63.83 42.39 -81.58
CA MET A 200 -63.17 41.46 -80.65
C MET A 200 -61.70 41.80 -80.37
N GLU A 201 -61.15 42.85 -81.01
CA GLU A 201 -59.76 43.29 -80.85
C GLU A 201 -59.41 43.68 -79.41
N VAL A 202 -60.36 44.32 -78.70
CA VAL A 202 -60.17 44.73 -77.30
C VAL A 202 -59.98 43.49 -76.41
N ALA A 203 -60.84 42.48 -76.58
CA ALA A 203 -60.73 41.21 -75.84
C ALA A 203 -59.42 40.46 -76.19
N ARG A 204 -59.02 40.45 -77.46
CA ARG A 204 -57.72 39.88 -77.90
C ARG A 204 -56.54 40.55 -77.19
N ASN A 205 -56.52 41.88 -77.12
CA ASN A 205 -55.45 42.62 -76.44
C ASN A 205 -55.42 42.35 -74.93
N ILE A 206 -56.58 42.25 -74.27
CA ILE A 206 -56.70 41.88 -72.84
C ILE A 206 -56.10 40.49 -72.60
N TRP A 207 -56.44 39.50 -73.42
CA TRP A 207 -55.90 38.14 -73.28
C TRP A 207 -54.41 38.04 -73.62
N ARG A 208 -53.89 38.88 -74.53
CA ARG A 208 -52.45 38.96 -74.80
C ARG A 208 -51.68 39.46 -73.56
N VAL A 209 -52.21 40.47 -72.88
CA VAL A 209 -51.65 40.96 -71.61
C VAL A 209 -51.75 39.88 -70.53
N ASN A 210 -52.87 39.18 -70.42
CA ASN A 210 -53.04 38.08 -69.46
C ASN A 210 -52.01 36.96 -69.69
N VAL A 211 -51.76 36.54 -70.93
CA VAL A 211 -50.73 35.54 -71.25
C VAL A 211 -49.34 36.01 -70.80
N GLN A 212 -48.97 37.26 -71.08
CA GLN A 212 -47.70 37.85 -70.62
C GLN A 212 -47.60 37.93 -69.10
N GLU A 213 -48.72 38.22 -68.42
CA GLU A 213 -48.79 38.27 -66.97
C GLU A 213 -48.59 36.89 -66.34
N VAL A 214 -49.22 35.85 -66.89
CA VAL A 214 -49.05 34.47 -66.43
C VAL A 214 -47.62 33.98 -66.70
N GLU A 215 -47.02 34.30 -67.85
CA GLU A 215 -45.60 33.99 -68.13
C GLU A 215 -44.66 34.66 -67.13
N LYS A 216 -44.91 35.93 -66.80
CA LYS A 216 -44.14 36.65 -65.78
C LYS A 216 -44.32 36.03 -64.39
N LYS A 217 -45.53 35.60 -64.03
CA LYS A 217 -45.82 34.91 -62.77
C LYS A 217 -45.06 33.58 -62.68
N ILE A 218 -44.99 32.81 -63.77
CA ILE A 218 -44.20 31.57 -63.85
C ILE A 218 -42.73 31.87 -63.59
N SER A 219 -42.10 32.80 -64.33
CA SER A 219 -40.68 33.12 -64.14
C SER A 219 -40.38 33.64 -62.73
N SER A 220 -41.29 34.43 -62.15
CA SER A 220 -41.15 34.95 -60.79
C SER A 220 -41.26 33.83 -59.74
N ALA A 221 -42.20 32.90 -59.92
CA ALA A 221 -42.37 31.75 -59.04
C ALA A 221 -41.18 30.78 -59.11
N GLU A 222 -40.69 30.47 -60.31
CA GLU A 222 -39.50 29.63 -60.51
C GLU A 222 -38.27 30.24 -59.82
N ALA A 223 -38.05 31.54 -59.98
CA ALA A 223 -36.94 32.24 -59.31
C ALA A 223 -37.07 32.21 -57.78
N LEU A 224 -38.28 32.45 -57.25
CA LEU A 224 -38.55 32.41 -55.80
C LEU A 224 -38.25 31.02 -55.21
N TYR A 225 -38.76 29.96 -55.83
CA TYR A 225 -38.55 28.60 -55.34
C TYR A 225 -37.09 28.14 -55.48
N GLN A 226 -36.40 28.58 -56.53
CA GLN A 226 -34.97 28.32 -56.67
C GLN A 226 -34.16 29.00 -55.55
N GLU A 227 -34.47 30.26 -55.24
CA GLU A 227 -33.83 30.98 -54.13
C GLU A 227 -34.10 30.27 -52.78
N GLN A 228 -35.35 29.85 -52.54
CA GLN A 228 -35.69 29.08 -51.34
C GLN A 228 -34.92 27.76 -51.25
N LEU A 229 -34.75 27.05 -52.36
CA LEU A 229 -33.99 25.80 -52.42
C LEU A 229 -32.51 26.04 -52.11
N ASP A 230 -31.92 27.11 -52.64
CA ASP A 230 -30.53 27.50 -52.37
C ASP A 230 -30.34 27.90 -50.90
N GLN A 231 -31.32 28.60 -50.32
CA GLN A 231 -31.33 28.91 -48.88
C GLN A 231 -31.38 27.65 -48.01
N VAL A 232 -32.24 26.68 -48.36
CA VAL A 232 -32.30 25.38 -47.68
C VAL A 232 -30.95 24.68 -47.78
N ASN A 233 -30.39 24.56 -48.97
CA ASN A 233 -29.13 23.87 -49.24
C ASN A 233 -27.93 24.53 -48.53
N SER A 234 -27.97 25.85 -48.33
CA SER A 234 -26.97 26.58 -47.53
C SER A 234 -27.10 26.38 -46.01
N GLY A 235 -28.11 25.64 -45.54
CA GLY A 235 -28.30 25.29 -44.13
C GLY A 235 -29.04 26.34 -43.29
N ARG A 236 -29.66 27.35 -43.90
CA ARG A 236 -30.50 28.32 -43.19
C ARG A 236 -31.80 27.68 -42.68
N ARG A 237 -32.29 28.13 -41.51
CA ARG A 237 -33.61 27.69 -41.01
C ARG A 237 -34.71 28.29 -41.89
N LEU A 238 -35.59 27.44 -42.42
CA LEU A 238 -36.96 27.85 -42.74
C LEU A 238 -37.67 28.13 -41.43
N THR A 239 -37.50 29.33 -40.85
CA THR A 239 -38.27 29.72 -39.68
C THR A 239 -39.60 30.37 -40.02
N GLU A 240 -39.84 30.78 -41.26
CA GLU A 240 -41.12 31.30 -41.71
C GLU A 240 -41.35 30.85 -43.16
N TRP A 241 -41.98 29.68 -43.32
CA TRP A 241 -42.62 29.34 -44.58
C TRP A 241 -43.96 30.07 -44.61
N ALA A 242 -43.99 31.24 -45.26
CA ALA A 242 -45.25 31.80 -45.73
C ALA A 242 -45.47 31.23 -47.13
N PRO A 243 -46.48 30.36 -47.37
CA PRO A 243 -46.88 30.06 -48.73
C PRO A 243 -47.20 31.39 -49.41
N PRO A 244 -46.70 31.65 -50.63
CA PRO A 244 -47.05 32.87 -51.34
C PRO A 244 -48.57 32.93 -51.42
N ALA A 245 -49.15 34.02 -50.89
CA ALA A 245 -50.57 34.28 -51.00
C ALA A 245 -50.89 34.33 -52.50
N VAL A 246 -51.47 33.25 -53.00
CA VAL A 246 -52.20 33.29 -54.25
C VAL A 246 -53.49 33.99 -53.88
N ASP A 247 -53.57 35.29 -54.15
CA ASP A 247 -54.81 36.07 -54.03
C ASP A 247 -55.91 35.35 -54.84
N GLY A 248 -56.75 34.64 -54.11
CA GLY A 248 -57.73 33.68 -54.60
C GLY A 248 -58.69 33.33 -53.47
N GLN A 249 -59.36 34.36 -52.98
CA GLN A 249 -60.39 34.33 -51.95
C GLN A 249 -61.54 33.37 -52.33
N SER A 250 -61.84 32.40 -51.47
CA SER A 250 -63.23 32.00 -51.20
C SER A 250 -63.31 31.38 -49.80
N ASP A 251 -63.79 32.19 -48.87
CA ASP A 251 -64.18 31.80 -47.52
C ASP A 251 -65.20 30.65 -47.56
N SER A 252 -65.02 29.64 -46.71
CA SER A 252 -66.13 28.80 -46.27
C SER A 252 -65.95 28.40 -44.80
N PRO A 253 -66.99 28.48 -43.96
CA PRO A 253 -66.85 28.63 -42.52
C PRO A 253 -66.56 27.31 -41.82
N ALA A 254 -65.77 27.40 -40.76
CA ALA A 254 -65.47 26.33 -39.82
C ALA A 254 -66.74 25.70 -39.20
N ALA A 255 -66.75 24.37 -39.12
CA ALA A 255 -67.66 23.61 -38.27
C ALA A 255 -67.11 23.52 -36.84
N PRO A 256 -67.97 23.50 -35.81
CA PRO A 256 -67.57 23.77 -34.43
C PRO A 256 -66.89 22.58 -33.73
N SER A 257 -65.87 22.96 -32.95
CA SER A 257 -65.09 22.13 -32.04
C SER A 257 -65.97 21.51 -30.95
N ALA A 258 -65.97 20.18 -30.87
CA ALA A 258 -66.55 19.45 -29.74
C ALA A 258 -65.58 19.42 -28.55
N ALA A 259 -66.05 20.05 -27.47
CA ALA A 259 -65.92 19.71 -26.06
C ALA A 259 -64.63 19.06 -25.52
N ALA A 260 -64.09 19.76 -24.52
CA ALA A 260 -63.04 19.37 -23.60
C ALA A 260 -63.36 18.13 -22.72
N ALA A 261 -62.30 17.39 -22.36
CA ALA A 261 -62.19 16.65 -21.11
C ALA A 261 -60.71 16.64 -20.62
N PRO A 262 -60.45 16.55 -19.29
CA PRO A 262 -59.25 17.07 -18.62
C PRO A 262 -58.08 16.06 -18.47
N PRO A 263 -56.93 16.46 -17.87
CA PRO A 263 -55.66 15.74 -17.95
C PRO A 263 -55.58 14.54 -16.98
N SER A 264 -54.93 13.46 -17.41
CA SER A 264 -54.55 12.34 -16.56
C SER A 264 -53.22 12.63 -15.86
N GLU A 265 -53.21 12.37 -14.56
CA GLU A 265 -52.18 12.68 -13.58
C GLU A 265 -50.84 11.97 -13.81
N ALA A 266 -49.81 12.63 -13.29
CA ALA A 266 -48.45 12.17 -13.15
C ALA A 266 -48.33 10.84 -12.38
N ALA A 267 -47.52 9.91 -12.89
CA ALA A 267 -46.91 8.86 -12.09
C ALA A 267 -45.39 9.07 -12.09
N SER A 268 -44.92 9.54 -10.93
CA SER A 268 -43.53 9.73 -10.54
C SER A 268 -42.71 8.46 -10.71
N ALA A 269 -41.49 8.64 -11.23
CA ALA A 269 -40.42 7.66 -11.23
C ALA A 269 -40.06 7.25 -9.79
N GLN A 270 -40.06 5.94 -9.53
CA GLN A 270 -39.40 5.36 -8.37
C GLN A 270 -37.89 5.36 -8.61
N ALA A 271 -37.16 6.03 -7.72
CA ALA A 271 -35.71 5.88 -7.54
C ALA A 271 -35.40 4.57 -6.79
N PRO A 272 -34.27 3.90 -7.06
CA PRO A 272 -33.83 2.73 -6.30
C PRO A 272 -33.20 3.14 -4.95
N PRO A 273 -33.27 2.29 -3.91
CA PRO A 273 -32.69 2.61 -2.60
C PRO A 273 -31.16 2.36 -2.56
N PRO A 274 -30.41 3.07 -1.70
CA PRO A 274 -28.97 2.87 -1.55
C PRO A 274 -28.65 1.68 -0.63
N LEU A 275 -27.57 1.00 -1.00
CA LEU A 275 -26.90 -0.07 -0.27
C LEU A 275 -26.45 0.38 1.13
N ARG A 276 -26.64 -0.46 2.15
CA ARG A 276 -25.95 -0.36 3.44
C ARG A 276 -24.80 -1.39 3.51
N PRO A 277 -23.69 -1.05 4.17
CA PRO A 277 -22.58 -1.97 4.38
C PRO A 277 -22.90 -2.94 5.53
N ALA A 278 -22.52 -4.20 5.36
CA ALA A 278 -22.48 -5.18 6.44
C ALA A 278 -21.07 -5.17 7.06
N SER A 279 -21.04 -5.06 8.39
CA SER A 279 -19.89 -5.31 9.26
C SER A 279 -19.47 -6.77 9.26
#